data_AF-A0A6V7JS57-F1
#
_entry.id   AF-A0A6V7JS57-F1
#
_cell.length_a   1.000
_cell.length_b   1.000
_cell.length_c   1.000
_cell.angle_alpha   90.00
_cell.angle_beta   90.00
_cell.angle_gamma   90.00
#
_symmetry.space_group_name_H-M   'P 1'
#
loop_
_entity.id
_entity.type
_entity.pdbx_description
1 polymer ?
#
loop_
_entity_poly.entity_id
_entity_poly.type
_entity_poly.pdbx_seq_one_letter_code
_entity_poly.pdbx_strand_id
1 'polypeptide(L)'
;TNAVSGGDPAEAGQFKYTVAVEMGPCSLCAGAIIDETHILTAAHCTHDVEAKDITIVAGVTNTLDEVGVLRAVEEIHEYPGYKPTTTYKVERTGLLRHFQCLIGRKTEKQMLQNDIAVLT
;
A
#
# COMPACT_ATOMS: atom_id res chain seq x y z
N THR A 1 14.04 16.59 4.36
CA THR A 1 13.38 16.44 3.05
C THR A 1 12.54 15.17 3.11
N ASN A 2 11.22 15.26 2.95
CA ASN A 2 10.34 14.09 2.92
C ASN A 2 10.40 13.45 1.52
N ALA A 3 11.58 12.95 1.15
CA ALA A 3 11.86 12.41 -0.17
C ALA A 3 12.58 11.07 -0.05
N VAL A 4 12.44 10.23 -1.08
CA VAL A 4 13.19 8.98 -1.18
C VAL A 4 14.69 9.30 -1.28
N SER A 5 15.50 8.69 -0.42
CA SER A 5 16.95 8.93 -0.40
C SER A 5 17.59 8.43 -1.70
N GLY A 6 18.23 9.34 -2.45
CA GLY A 6 18.84 9.05 -3.74
C GLY A 6 17.88 8.95 -4.94
N GLY A 7 16.61 9.31 -4.76
CA GLY A 7 15.62 9.38 -5.84
C GLY A 7 15.39 10.80 -6.35
N ASP A 8 14.73 10.89 -7.51
CA ASP A 8 14.25 12.14 -8.07
C ASP A 8 12.79 12.43 -7.66
N PRO A 9 12.37 13.70 -7.59
CA PRO A 9 10.96 14.04 -7.41
C PRO A 9 10.08 13.41 -8.49
N ALA A 10 8.97 12.79 -8.07
CA ALA A 10 8.00 12.27 -9.01
C ALA A 10 7.25 13.41 -9.70
N GLU A 11 7.04 13.30 -11.00
CA GLU A 11 6.18 14.22 -11.75
C GLU A 11 4.71 13.93 -11.44
N ALA A 12 3.87 14.98 -11.50
CA ALA A 12 2.44 14.83 -11.31
C ALA A 12 1.85 13.81 -12.31
N GLY A 13 1.22 12.76 -11.80
CA GLY A 13 0.63 11.70 -12.62
C GLY A 13 1.63 10.73 -13.24
N GLN A 14 2.89 10.70 -12.81
CA GLN A 14 3.88 9.70 -13.24
C GLN A 14 3.47 8.28 -12.79
N PHE A 15 2.88 8.15 -11.60
CA PHE A 15 2.44 6.88 -11.01
C PHE A 15 0.93 6.88 -10.74
N LYS A 16 0.15 6.85 -11.82
CA LYS A 16 -1.32 7.05 -11.80
C LYS A 16 -2.10 6.03 -10.97
N TYR A 17 -1.54 4.84 -10.77
CA TYR A 17 -2.20 3.76 -10.04
C TYR A 17 -1.83 3.73 -8.56
N THR A 18 -0.87 4.55 -8.12
CA THR A 18 -0.44 4.57 -6.73
C THR A 18 -1.43 5.36 -5.88
N VAL A 19 -1.78 4.79 -4.73
CA VAL A 19 -2.62 5.43 -3.72
C VAL A 19 -1.95 5.37 -2.36
N ALA A 20 -2.29 6.33 -1.51
CA ALA A 20 -2.01 6.27 -0.08
C ALA A 20 -3.19 5.57 0.61
N VAL A 21 -2.86 4.65 1.51
CA VAL A 21 -3.81 3.94 2.39
C VAL A 21 -3.57 4.48 3.79
N GLU A 22 -4.43 5.39 4.22
CA GLU A 22 -4.36 6.06 5.51
C GLU A 22 -5.23 5.32 6.52
N MET A 23 -4.66 4.99 7.68
CA MET A 23 -5.31 4.17 8.71
C MET A 23 -5.19 4.90 10.04
N GLY A 24 -6.28 5.54 10.46
CA GLY A 24 -6.27 6.44 11.61
C GLY A 24 -5.27 7.61 11.47
N PRO A 25 -4.89 8.27 12.58
CA PRO A 25 -4.16 9.54 12.53
C PRO A 25 -2.66 9.44 12.25
N CYS A 26 -2.05 8.24 12.30
CA CYS A 26 -0.59 8.09 12.27
C CYS A 26 -0.05 6.95 11.38
N SER A 27 -0.88 6.15 10.74
CA SER A 27 -0.42 5.01 9.92
C SER A 27 -0.70 5.26 8.45
N LEU A 28 0.36 5.20 7.63
CA LEU A 28 0.31 5.39 6.18
C LEU A 28 0.96 4.19 5.50
N CYS A 29 0.22 3.57 4.57
CA CYS A 29 0.71 2.54 3.67
C CYS A 29 0.55 2.96 2.20
N ALA A 30 1.23 2.23 1.31
CA ALA A 30 1.05 2.38 -0.13
C ALA A 30 0.09 1.29 -0.65
N GLY A 31 -0.74 1.66 -1.62
CA GLY A 31 -1.61 0.74 -2.35
C GLY A 31 -1.55 0.97 -3.86
N ALA A 32 -2.19 0.07 -4.61
CA ALA A 32 -2.30 0.15 -6.07
C ALA A 32 -3.74 -0.06 -6.53
N ILE A 33 -4.23 0.80 -7.42
CA ILE A 33 -5.51 0.62 -8.13
C ILE A 33 -5.35 -0.56 -9.09
N ILE A 34 -6.15 -1.61 -8.91
CA ILE A 34 -6.14 -2.80 -9.78
C ILE A 34 -7.35 -2.87 -10.71
N ASP A 35 -8.46 -2.21 -10.35
CA ASP A 35 -9.61 -1.95 -11.22
C ASP A 35 -10.41 -0.73 -10.71
N GLU A 36 -11.65 -0.55 -11.19
CA GLU A 36 -12.50 0.62 -10.89
C GLU A 36 -12.89 0.74 -9.41
N THR A 37 -12.93 -0.37 -8.67
CA THR A 37 -13.41 -0.42 -7.28
C THR A 37 -12.43 -1.09 -6.33
N HIS A 38 -11.35 -1.68 -6.81
CA HIS A 38 -10.42 -2.44 -5.96
C HIS A 38 -9.04 -1.80 -5.85
N ILE A 39 -8.54 -1.73 -4.60
CA ILE A 39 -7.17 -1.36 -4.26
C ILE A 39 -6.45 -2.57 -3.70
N LEU A 40 -5.24 -2.82 -4.18
CA LEU A 40 -4.31 -3.81 -3.65
C LEU A 40 -3.37 -3.18 -2.64
N THR A 41 -3.26 -3.74 -1.44
CA THR A 41 -2.33 -3.31 -0.40
C THR A 41 -1.75 -4.52 0.37
N ALA A 42 -0.89 -4.25 1.34
CA ALA A 42 -0.33 -5.29 2.20
C ALA A 42 -1.31 -5.67 3.32
N ALA A 43 -1.43 -6.96 3.61
CA ALA A 43 -2.27 -7.46 4.70
C ALA A 43 -1.88 -6.85 6.06
N HIS A 44 -0.57 -6.76 6.35
CA HIS A 44 -0.11 -6.16 7.61
C HIS A 44 -0.47 -4.68 7.79
N CYS A 45 -0.82 -3.97 6.71
CA CYS A 45 -1.34 -2.61 6.82
C CYS A 45 -2.77 -2.65 7.38
N THR A 46 -3.60 -3.55 6.85
CA THR A 46 -5.05 -3.58 7.10
C THR A 46 -5.46 -4.60 8.17
N HIS A 47 -4.53 -5.43 8.64
CA HIS A 47 -4.79 -6.44 9.66
C HIS A 47 -5.21 -5.79 10.97
N ASP A 48 -6.28 -6.30 11.57
CA ASP A 48 -6.92 -5.74 12.78
C ASP A 48 -7.37 -4.26 12.64
N VAL A 49 -7.53 -3.76 11.41
CA VAL A 49 -8.09 -2.42 11.11
C VAL A 49 -9.49 -2.59 10.55
N GLU A 50 -10.44 -1.76 11.00
CA GLU A 50 -11.80 -1.75 10.43
C GLU A 50 -11.85 -0.90 9.15
N ALA A 51 -12.64 -1.30 8.15
CA ALA A 51 -12.78 -0.58 6.89
C ALA A 51 -13.11 0.91 7.06
N LYS A 52 -13.96 1.24 8.05
CA LYS A 52 -14.37 2.61 8.39
C LYS A 52 -13.21 3.51 8.85
N ASP A 53 -12.11 2.91 9.31
CA ASP A 53 -10.92 3.60 9.81
C ASP A 53 -9.87 3.79 8.71
N ILE A 54 -10.17 3.33 7.48
CA ILE A 54 -9.30 3.44 6.30
C ILE A 54 -9.82 4.51 5.33
N THR A 55 -8.93 5.39 4.91
CA THR A 55 -9.17 6.34 3.83
C THR A 55 -8.15 6.13 2.71
N ILE A 56 -8.64 6.01 1.48
CA ILE A 56 -7.81 5.95 0.28
C ILE A 56 -7.62 7.36 -0.26
N VAL A 57 -6.36 7.75 -0.47
CA VAL A 57 -5.99 9.03 -1.07
C VAL A 57 -5.35 8.77 -2.43
N ALA A 58 -6.02 9.21 -3.50
CA ALA A 58 -5.57 9.04 -4.88
C ALA A 58 -5.30 10.38 -5.57
N GLY A 59 -4.47 10.35 -6.63
CA GLY A 59 -4.23 11.52 -7.48
C GLY A 59 -3.30 12.59 -6.87
N VAL A 60 -2.62 12.28 -5.77
CA VAL A 60 -1.67 13.18 -5.10
C VAL A 60 -0.22 12.79 -5.41
N THR A 61 0.66 13.79 -5.51
CA THR A 61 2.13 13.56 -5.53
C THR A 61 2.74 13.79 -4.14
N ASN A 62 2.03 14.52 -3.29
CA ASN A 62 2.35 14.71 -1.88
C ASN A 62 1.06 14.55 -1.06
N THR A 63 1.08 13.68 -0.06
CA THR A 63 -0.11 13.36 0.76
C THR A 63 -0.54 14.51 1.67
N LEU A 64 0.27 15.56 1.79
CA LEU A 64 -0.10 16.81 2.46
C LEU A 64 -0.89 17.78 1.56
N ASP A 65 -1.04 17.47 0.27
CA ASP A 65 -1.75 18.34 -0.66
C ASP A 65 -3.27 18.16 -0.49
N GLU A 66 -4.01 19.25 -0.35
CA GLU A 66 -5.48 19.25 -0.19
C GLU A 66 -6.25 18.89 -1.50
N VAL A 67 -5.53 18.48 -2.55
CA VAL A 67 -6.08 18.33 -3.93
C VAL A 67 -6.38 16.85 -4.27
N GLY A 68 -6.21 15.93 -3.31
CA GLY A 68 -6.42 14.50 -3.50
C GLY A 68 -7.88 14.07 -3.61
N VAL A 69 -8.11 12.92 -4.24
CA VAL A 69 -9.40 12.24 -4.23
C VAL A 69 -9.44 11.29 -3.05
N LEU A 70 -10.31 11.59 -2.08
CA LEU A 70 -10.56 10.74 -0.92
C LEU A 70 -11.66 9.72 -1.23
N ARG A 71 -11.45 8.47 -0.83
CA ARG A 71 -12.45 7.39 -0.89
C ARG A 71 -12.47 6.62 0.43
N ALA A 72 -13.66 6.38 0.95
CA ALA A 72 -13.87 5.45 2.05
C ALA A 72 -13.79 4.02 1.53
N VAL A 73 -13.43 3.09 2.42
CA VAL A 73 -13.42 1.65 2.14
C VAL A 73 -14.71 1.04 2.67
N GLU A 74 -15.35 0.19 1.85
CA GLU A 74 -16.53 -0.58 2.23
C GLU A 74 -16.13 -1.91 2.88
N GLU A 75 -15.16 -2.61 2.30
CA GLU A 75 -14.74 -3.92 2.79
C GLU A 75 -13.23 -4.15 2.66
N ILE A 76 -12.69 -5.00 3.55
CA ILE A 76 -11.32 -5.46 3.53
C ILE A 76 -11.34 -6.97 3.30
N HIS A 77 -10.79 -7.40 2.17
CA HIS A 77 -10.61 -8.81 1.83
C HIS A 77 -9.16 -9.19 2.12
N GLU A 78 -8.89 -9.62 3.35
CA GLU A 78 -7.59 -10.15 3.74
C GLU A 78 -7.41 -11.58 3.20
N TYR A 79 -6.21 -11.90 2.74
CA TYR A 79 -5.90 -13.26 2.32
C TYR A 79 -6.04 -14.25 3.51
N PRO A 80 -6.85 -15.33 3.40
CA PRO A 80 -7.11 -16.25 4.53
C PRO A 80 -5.89 -16.97 5.09
N GLY A 81 -4.81 -17.06 4.32
CA GLY A 81 -3.54 -17.66 4.74
C GLY A 81 -2.54 -16.69 5.36
N TYR A 82 -2.90 -15.40 5.49
CA TYR A 82 -2.06 -14.42 6.18
C TYR A 82 -1.86 -14.84 7.64
N LYS A 83 -0.62 -14.74 8.12
CA LYS A 83 -0.26 -15.07 9.50
C LYS A 83 0.54 -13.90 10.09
N PRO A 84 -0.02 -13.16 11.08
CA PRO A 84 0.69 -12.08 11.75
C PRO A 84 1.79 -12.69 12.63
N THR A 85 2.94 -13.01 12.05
CA THR A 85 4.09 -13.51 12.80
C THR A 85 4.89 -12.32 13.32
N THR A 86 4.97 -12.16 14.64
CA THR A 86 5.75 -11.13 15.35
C THR A 86 7.27 -11.30 15.22
N THR A 87 7.74 -12.27 14.44
CA THR A 87 9.18 -12.53 14.26
C THR A 87 9.62 -11.96 12.92
N TYR A 88 10.08 -10.71 12.94
CA TYR A 88 11.10 -10.28 11.97
C TYR A 88 12.30 -11.21 12.16
N LYS A 89 12.39 -12.30 11.38
CA LYS A 89 13.60 -13.13 11.31
C LYS A 89 14.69 -12.28 10.66
N VAL A 90 15.42 -11.53 11.47
CA VAL A 90 16.75 -11.02 11.09
C VAL A 90 17.74 -12.18 11.17
N GLU A 91 17.65 -13.11 10.23
CA GLU A 91 18.80 -13.96 9.92
C GLU A 91 19.77 -13.11 9.10
N ARG A 92 21.04 -13.05 9.53
CA ARG A 92 22.09 -12.16 9.03
C ARG A 92 22.49 -12.38 7.56
N THR A 93 21.74 -13.18 6.82
CA THR A 93 21.91 -13.49 5.40
C THR A 93 20.54 -13.71 4.77
N GLY A 94 19.84 -12.65 4.35
CA GLY A 94 18.60 -12.87 3.61
C GLY A 94 17.66 -11.69 3.54
N LEU A 95 17.82 -10.90 2.48
CA LEU A 95 16.80 -10.11 1.78
C LEU A 95 15.81 -9.31 2.65
N LEU A 96 15.94 -7.99 2.55
CA LEU A 96 14.91 -6.99 2.85
C LEU A 96 13.59 -7.38 2.16
N ARG A 97 12.79 -8.24 2.79
CA ARG A 97 11.39 -8.48 2.41
C ARG A 97 10.54 -7.50 3.19
N HIS A 98 10.68 -6.21 2.91
CA HIS A 98 9.66 -5.23 3.26
C HIS A 98 9.83 -4.04 2.32
N PHE A 99 8.99 -4.06 1.28
CA PHE A 99 8.66 -2.97 0.37
C PHE A 99 9.82 -2.19 -0.25
N GLN A 100 10.31 -2.69 -1.38
CA GLN A 100 10.76 -1.79 -2.44
C GLN A 100 9.60 -1.56 -3.39
N CYS A 101 9.26 -0.28 -3.56
CA CYS A 101 8.37 0.24 -4.58
C CYS A 101 8.79 -0.32 -5.95
N LEU A 102 8.09 -1.34 -6.44
CA LEU A 102 8.26 -1.81 -7.80
C LEU A 102 7.42 -0.91 -8.70
N ILE A 103 8.03 0.22 -9.09
CA ILE A 103 7.57 0.98 -10.25
C ILE A 103 7.65 0.05 -11.47
N GLY A 104 6.47 -0.28 -12.00
CA GLY A 104 6.23 -0.67 -13.39
C GLY A 104 7.04 -1.84 -13.93
N ARG A 105 6.44 -3.04 -13.90
CA ARG A 105 6.28 -3.88 -15.12
C ARG A 105 5.29 -5.02 -14.87
N LYS A 106 4.19 -4.95 -15.63
CA LYS A 106 3.29 -6.01 -16.11
C LYS A 106 3.10 -7.25 -15.22
N THR A 107 1.84 -7.46 -14.82
CA THR A 107 1.15 -8.76 -14.76
C THR A 107 2.05 -10.00 -14.64
N GLU A 108 1.78 -10.81 -13.61
CA GLU A 108 1.98 -12.27 -13.65
C GLU A 108 3.32 -12.86 -13.13
N LYS A 109 3.86 -12.32 -12.02
CA LYS A 109 4.59 -13.19 -11.09
C LYS A 109 4.08 -12.98 -9.68
N GLN A 110 3.32 -13.96 -9.22
CA GLN A 110 2.95 -14.27 -7.84
C GLN A 110 3.68 -13.35 -6.84
N MET A 111 3.06 -12.21 -6.54
CA MET A 111 3.29 -11.61 -5.23
C MET A 111 2.98 -12.72 -4.25
N LEU A 112 3.87 -12.97 -3.29
CA LEU A 112 3.69 -14.00 -2.28
C LEU A 112 2.26 -13.82 -1.72
N GLN A 113 1.34 -14.72 -2.10
CA GLN A 113 -0.10 -14.55 -1.85
C GLN A 113 -0.43 -14.36 -0.37
N ASN A 114 0.53 -14.67 0.49
CA ASN A 114 0.43 -14.64 1.93
C ASN A 114 0.30 -13.24 2.53
N ASP A 115 0.67 -12.16 1.83
CA ASP A 115 0.84 -10.83 2.45
C ASP A 115 -0.06 -9.72 1.86
N ILE A 116 -1.17 -10.09 1.20
CA ILE A 116 -2.01 -9.15 0.44
C ILE A 116 -3.38 -8.96 1.08
N ALA A 117 -3.87 -7.73 1.05
CA ALA A 117 -5.27 -7.38 1.23
C ALA A 117 -5.80 -6.62 0.00
N VAL A 118 -7.07 -6.85 -0.32
CA VAL A 118 -7.81 -6.10 -1.34
C VAL A 118 -8.88 -5.28 -0.64
N LEU A 119 -8.96 -3.99 -0.98
CA LEU A 119 -9.95 -3.07 -0.45
C LEU A 119 -10.98 -2.76 -1.54
N THR A 120 -12.26 -2.79 -1.17
CA THR A 120 -13.40 -2.45 -2.04
C THR A 120 -14.09 -1.18 -1.56
#